data_AF-A0A7C5EGB5-F1
#
_entry.id   AF-A0A7C5EGB5-F1
#
_cell.length_a   1.000
_cell.length_b   1.000
_cell.length_c   1.000
_cell.angle_alpha   90.00
_cell.angle_beta   90.00
_cell.angle_gamma   90.00
#
_symmetry.space_group_name_H-M   'P 1'
#
loop_
_entity.id
_entity.type
_entity.pdbx_description
1 polymer ?
#
loop_
_entity_poly.entity_id
_entity_poly.type
_entity_poly.pdbx_seq_one_letter_code
_entity_poly.pdbx_strand_id
1 'polypeptide(L)' 'MVSCAVCGKEIAGEAVKCAICGTEMHRDCAKKISGKFYCRRCSREGKKRARYERMAQRAMIGKKLPKKLW' A
#
# COMPACT_ATOMS: atom_id res chain seq x y z
N MET A 1 6.26 10.64 24.73
CA MET A 1 5.22 11.06 23.75
C MET A 1 5.45 10.32 22.44
N VAL A 2 4.38 9.84 21.79
CA VAL A 2 4.48 9.22 20.47
C VAL A 2 4.33 10.30 19.41
N SER A 3 5.29 10.41 18.50
CA SER A 3 5.24 11.33 17.37
C SER A 3 4.67 10.62 16.15
N CYS A 4 3.84 11.33 15.39
CA CYS A 4 3.29 10.79 14.14
C CYS A 4 4.39 10.74 13.07
N ALA A 5 4.67 9.54 12.56
CA ALA A 5 5.68 9.35 11.52
C ALA A 5 5.33 9.97 10.15
N VAL A 6 4.13 10.54 9.99
CA VAL A 6 3.70 11.18 8.74
C VAL A 6 3.87 12.70 8.79
N CYS A 7 3.48 13.34 9.90
CA CYS A 7 3.48 14.80 10.04
C CYS A 7 4.51 15.32 11.04
N GLY A 8 5.16 14.44 11.82
CA GLY A 8 6.16 14.79 12.83
C GLY A 8 5.59 15.41 14.11
N LYS A 9 4.28 15.67 14.16
CA LYS A 9 3.60 16.23 15.34
C LYS A 9 3.29 15.15 16.36
N GLU A 10 3.17 15.55 17.61
CA GLU A 10 2.78 14.65 18.69
C GLU A 10 1.36 14.10 18.50
N ILE A 11 1.16 12.85 18.88
CA ILE A 11 -0.15 12.21 18.87
C ILE A 11 -0.83 12.49 20.20
N ALA A 12 -1.68 13.52 20.22
CA ALA A 12 -2.58 13.81 21.33
C ALA A 12 -3.88 13.01 21.14
N GLY A 13 -3.91 11.77 21.63
CA GLY A 13 -5.12 10.92 21.62
C GLY A 13 -4.95 9.57 20.92
N GLU A 14 -6.01 9.08 20.27
CA GLU A 14 -6.02 7.75 19.63
C GLU A 14 -5.10 7.68 18.41
N ALA A 15 -4.02 6.93 18.55
CA ALA A 15 -3.13 6.58 17.45
C ALA A 15 -3.69 5.37 16.68
N VAL A 16 -3.56 5.39 15.35
CA VAL A 16 -3.76 4.20 14.51
C VAL A 16 -2.41 3.63 14.10
N LYS A 17 -2.35 2.30 13.94
CA LYS A 17 -1.14 1.58 13.54
C LYS A 17 -1.18 1.17 12.08
N CYS A 18 -0.05 1.32 11.39
CA CYS A 18 0.11 0.78 10.06
C CYS A 18 0.06 -0.76 10.10
N ALA A 19 -0.81 -1.38 9.31
CA ALA A 19 -0.94 -2.83 9.24
C ALA A 19 0.27 -3.56 8.63
N ILE A 20 1.25 -2.83 8.07
CA ILE A 20 2.46 -3.41 7.45
C ILE A 20 3.68 -3.23 8.37
N CYS A 21 3.94 -1.99 8.81
CA CYS A 21 5.16 -1.66 9.56
C CYS A 21 4.91 -1.36 11.04
N GLY A 22 3.67 -1.40 11.51
CA GLY A 22 3.32 -1.18 12.92
C GLY A 22 3.41 0.26 13.42
N THR A 23 3.89 1.19 12.58
CA THR A 23 4.11 2.60 12.99
C THR A 23 2.82 3.29 13.41
N GLU A 24 2.90 4.09 14.47
CA GLU A 24 1.81 4.88 15.01
C GLU A 24 1.68 6.24 14.29
N MET A 25 0.44 6.63 14.01
CA MET A 25 0.11 7.89 13.35
C MET A 25 -1.29 8.34 13.68
N HIS A 26 -1.59 9.60 13.41
CA HIS A 26 -2.97 10.10 13.50
C HIS A 26 -3.87 9.37 12.51
N ARG A 27 -5.13 9.19 12.88
CA ARG A 27 -6.16 8.59 12.01
C ARG A 27 -6.30 9.33 10.68
N ASP A 28 -6.22 10.65 10.69
CA ASP A 28 -6.26 11.50 9.49
C ASP A 28 -4.99 11.42 8.64
N CYS A 29 -3.85 11.14 9.27
CA CYS A 29 -2.58 10.95 8.57
C CYS A 29 -2.46 9.57 7.92
N ALA A 30 -3.26 8.60 8.36
CA ALA A 30 -3.27 7.26 7.82
C ALA A 30 -4.14 7.14 6.57
N LYS A 31 -3.68 6.35 5.59
CA LYS A 31 -4.51 5.91 4.46
C LYS A 31 -5.34 4.72 4.90
N LYS A 32 -6.67 4.86 4.92
CA LYS A 32 -7.61 3.74 5.10
C LYS A 32 -7.82 3.02 3.76
N ILE A 33 -7.47 1.74 3.69
CA ILE A 33 -7.68 0.88 2.51
C ILE A 33 -8.28 -0.43 3.01
N SER A 34 -9.46 -0.81 2.50
CA SER A 34 -10.15 -2.06 2.87
C SER A 34 -10.27 -2.27 4.39
N GLY A 35 -10.60 -1.21 5.13
CA GLY A 35 -10.76 -1.26 6.59
C GLY A 35 -9.47 -1.18 7.41
N LYS A 36 -8.29 -1.31 6.79
CA LYS A 36 -6.99 -1.24 7.47
C LYS A 36 -6.31 0.12 7.27
N PHE A 37 -5.49 0.52 8.24
CA PHE A 37 -4.72 1.76 8.19
C PHE A 37 -3.28 1.51 7.72
N TYR A 38 -2.79 2.40 6.86
CA TYR A 38 -1.44 2.32 6.29
C TYR A 38 -0.74 3.66 6.37
N CYS A 39 0.56 3.64 6.67
CA CYS A 39 1.40 4.82 6.60
C CYS A 39 1.59 5.30 5.14
N ARG A 40 1.99 6.56 4.98
CA ARG A 40 2.20 7.17 3.66
C ARG A 40 3.17 6.36 2.79
N ARG A 41 4.24 5.82 3.40
CA ARG A 41 5.27 5.03 2.72
C ARG A 41 4.72 3.67 2.25
N CYS A 42 4.21 2.85 3.16
CA CYS A 42 3.68 1.53 2.84
C CYS A 42 2.49 1.60 1.86
N SER A 43 1.63 2.62 1.98
CA SER A 43 0.54 2.83 1.03
C SER A 43 1.06 3.13 -0.38
N ARG A 44 2.12 3.94 -0.51
CA ARG A 44 2.78 4.22 -1.81
C ARG A 44 3.43 2.97 -2.39
N GLU A 45 4.17 2.22 -1.59
CA GLU A 45 4.85 1.00 -2.03
C GLU A 45 3.86 -0.08 -2.45
N GLY A 46 2.79 -0.29 -1.68
CA GLY A 46 1.72 -1.22 -2.03
C GLY A 46 1.07 -0.87 -3.38
N LYS A 47 0.78 0.42 -3.64
CA LYS A 47 0.25 0.87 -4.94
C LYS A 47 1.23 0.65 -6.09
N LYS A 48 2.53 0.87 -5.85
CA LYS A 48 3.58 0.63 -6.83
C LYS A 48 3.64 -0.86 -7.18
N ARG A 49 3.71 -1.74 -6.18
CA ARG A 49 3.72 -3.20 -6.36
C ARG A 49 2.48 -3.69 -7.12
N ALA A 50 1.29 -3.28 -6.71
CA ALA A 50 0.04 -3.65 -7.38
C ALA A 50 -0.04 -3.15 -8.84
N ARG A 51 0.66 -2.08 -9.21
CA ARG A 51 0.80 -1.64 -10.61
C ARG A 51 1.73 -2.60 -11.36
N TYR A 52 2.90 -2.93 -10.80
CA TYR A 52 3.83 -3.86 -11.44
C TYR A 52 3.24 -5.25 -11.61
N GLU A 53 2.53 -5.77 -10.60
CA GLU A 53 1.86 -7.07 -10.69
C GLU A 53 0.83 -7.10 -11.82
N ARG A 54 0.04 -6.04 -12.01
CA ARG A 54 -0.88 -5.92 -13.16
C ARG A 54 -0.16 -5.85 -14.51
N MET A 55 0.97 -5.15 -14.59
CA MET A 55 1.79 -5.11 -15.80
C MET A 55 2.37 -6.49 -16.12
N ALA A 56 2.90 -7.19 -15.11
CA ALA A 56 3.42 -8.55 -15.24
C ALA A 56 2.34 -9.53 -15.69
N GLN A 57 1.14 -9.46 -15.09
CA GLN A 57 -0.01 -10.26 -15.51
C GLN A 57 -0.42 -9.98 -16.96
N ARG A 58 -0.43 -8.72 -17.40
CA ARG A 58 -0.74 -8.35 -18.79
C ARG A 58 0.33 -8.86 -19.76
N ALA A 59 1.60 -8.80 -19.39
CA ALA A 59 2.71 -9.34 -20.19
C ALA A 59 2.62 -10.87 -20.34
N MET A 60 2.13 -11.57 -19.32
CA MET A 60 1.91 -13.03 -19.35
C MET A 60 0.71 -13.41 -20.24
N ILE A 61 -0.38 -12.62 -20.21
CA ILE A 61 -1.56 -12.84 -21.07
C ILE A 61 -1.22 -12.64 -22.56
N GLY A 62 -0.31 -11.73 -22.90
CA GLY A 62 0.17 -11.53 -24.27
C GLY A 62 0.97 -12.71 -24.87
N LYS A 63 1.25 -13.77 -24.10
CA LYS A 63 2.03 -14.94 -24.54
C LYS A 63 1.23 -16.24 -24.77
N LYS A 64 -0.11 -16.24 -24.70
CA LYS A 64 -0.95 -17.36 -25.17
C LYS A 64 -1.45 -17.03 -26.57
N LEU A 65 -1.28 -17.79 -27.65
CA LEU A 65 -0.67 -19.08 -28.01
C LEU A 65 -0.47 -18.96 -29.55
N PRO A 66 0.59 -19.44 -30.21
CA PRO A 66 0.52 -19.62 -31.66
C PRO A 66 -0.63 -20.59 -31.95
N LYS A 67 -1.64 -20.13 -32.70
CA LYS A 67 -2.66 -21.00 -33.30
C LYS A 67 -1.91 -22.08 -34.06
N LYS A 68 -2.11 -23.35 -33.67
CA LYS A 68 -1.64 -24.51 -34.42
C LYS A 68 -1.88 -24.26 -35.92
N LEU A 69 -0.80 -24.10 -36.69
CA LEU A 69 -0.83 -24.31 -38.13
C LEU A 69 -0.60 -25.81 -38.32
N TRP A 70 -1.72 -26.48 -38.63
CA TRP A 70 -1.87 -27.70 -39.41
C TRP A 70 -0.89 -28.83 -39.11
#